data_AF-A0AAW3FZN6-F1
#
_entry.id   AF-A0AAW3FZN6-F1
#
_cell.length_a   1.000
_cell.length_b   1.000
_cell.length_c   1.000
_cell.angle_alpha   90.00
_cell.angle_beta   90.00
_cell.angle_gamma   90.00
#
_symmetry.space_group_name_H-M   'P 1'
#
loop_
_entity.id
_entity.type
_entity.pdbx_description
1 polymer ?
#
loop_
_entity_poly.entity_id
_entity_poly.type
_entity_poly.pdbx_seq_one_letter_code
_entity_poly.pdbx_strand_id
1 'polypeptide(L)'
;VLSYTSVVKHGKDIKVIDVSELIRVFGSLDGVTDTVKYDVKSDAISTEVNTIGLHDLQHRIALLEAENDGLKGAVKARDEHIDSLRQAMQLLEHKHDPSSPAHSPWWKFWKKS
;
A
#
# COMPACT_ATOMS: atom_id res chain seq x y z
N VAL A 1 14.03 57.85 9.53
CA VAL A 1 13.35 58.93 8.77
C VAL A 1 13.88 58.85 7.36
N LEU A 2 13.00 58.77 6.35
CA LEU A 2 13.39 58.61 4.94
C LEU A 2 13.73 59.99 4.35
N SER A 3 14.97 60.16 3.88
CA SER A 3 15.44 61.41 3.28
C SER A 3 15.11 61.45 1.79
N TYR A 4 14.67 62.61 1.30
CA TYR A 4 14.29 62.82 -0.10
C TYR A 4 15.10 63.94 -0.73
N THR A 5 15.50 63.75 -1.98
CA THR A 5 16.13 64.74 -2.84
C THR A 5 15.23 65.02 -4.05
N SER A 6 15.28 66.23 -4.60
CA SER A 6 14.48 66.58 -5.80
C SER A 6 15.38 66.62 -7.02
N VAL A 7 14.94 66.03 -8.13
CA VAL A 7 15.62 66.11 -9.43
C VAL A 7 14.62 66.46 -10.52
N VAL A 8 15.03 67.27 -11.49
CA VAL A 8 14.17 67.60 -12.64
C VAL A 8 14.29 66.49 -13.69
N LYS A 9 13.17 65.85 -14.03
CA LYS A 9 13.08 64.96 -15.20
C LYS A 9 11.96 65.42 -16.10
N HIS A 10 12.23 65.52 -17.40
CA HIS A 10 11.30 66.03 -18.41
C HIS A 10 10.71 67.42 -18.07
N GLY A 11 11.51 68.30 -17.49
CA GLY A 11 11.11 69.67 -17.14
C GLY A 11 10.23 69.80 -15.90
N LYS A 12 10.01 68.72 -15.13
CA LYS A 12 9.27 68.74 -13.87
C LYS A 12 10.12 68.20 -12.71
N ASP A 13 10.00 68.84 -11.55
CA ASP A 13 10.62 68.36 -10.31
C ASP A 13 9.96 67.06 -9.83
N ILE A 14 10.80 66.04 -9.64
CA ILE A 14 10.41 64.74 -9.11
C ILE A 14 11.16 64.49 -7.80
N LYS A 15 10.42 64.13 -6.77
CA LYS A 15 10.99 63.70 -5.49
C LYS A 15 11.55 62.28 -5.63
N VAL A 16 12.81 62.12 -5.30
CA VAL A 16 13.56 60.87 -5.30
C VAL A 16 14.00 60.59 -3.87
N ILE A 17 14.07 59.31 -3.51
CA ILE A 17 14.55 58.88 -2.20
C ILE A 17 16.07 58.85 -2.23
N ASP A 18 16.71 59.40 -1.20
CA ASP A 18 18.14 59.25 -1.03
C ASP A 18 18.46 57.83 -0.50
N VAL A 19 19.05 57.02 -1.37
CA VAL A 19 19.41 55.62 -1.09
C VAL A 19 20.87 55.46 -0.68
N SER A 20 21.62 56.55 -0.52
CA SER A 20 23.05 56.51 -0.19
C SER A 20 23.31 55.77 1.13
N GLU A 21 22.50 56.03 2.15
CA GLU A 21 22.56 55.32 3.44
C GLU A 21 22.24 53.83 3.30
N LEU A 22 21.28 53.48 2.44
CA LEU A 22 20.88 52.09 2.18
C LEU A 22 22.03 51.31 1.54
N ILE A 23 22.68 51.89 0.54
CA ILE A 23 23.83 51.28 -0.13
C ILE A 23 25.04 51.21 0.82
N ARG A 24 25.26 52.23 1.66
CA ARG A 24 26.36 52.21 2.63
C ARG A 24 26.17 51.14 3.71
N VAL A 25 24.93 50.92 4.18
CA VAL A 25 24.62 49.93 5.22
C VAL A 25 24.55 48.50 4.67
N PHE A 26 23.95 48.30 3.50
CA PHE A 26 23.69 46.96 2.95
C PHE A 26 24.60 46.55 1.79
N GLY A 27 25.45 47.46 1.30
CA GLY A 27 26.30 47.24 0.13
C GLY A 27 25.63 47.61 -1.19
N SER A 28 26.44 47.68 -2.25
CA SER A 28 25.97 47.90 -3.63
C SER A 28 25.39 46.62 -4.20
N LEU A 29 24.27 46.72 -4.92
CA LEU A 29 23.63 45.61 -5.61
C LEU A 29 24.27 45.35 -6.99
N ASP A 30 25.59 45.45 -7.08
CA ASP A 30 26.29 45.17 -8.33
C ASP A 30 26.54 43.66 -8.40
N GLY A 31 25.74 42.95 -9.21
CA GLY A 31 25.88 41.50 -9.41
C GLY A 31 24.61 40.65 -9.28
N VAL A 32 23.40 41.21 -9.10
CA VAL A 32 22.16 40.41 -9.09
C VAL A 32 21.58 40.26 -10.49
N THR A 33 22.36 39.63 -11.37
CA THR A 33 21.85 38.80 -12.46
C THR A 33 22.42 37.40 -12.30
N ASP A 34 22.35 36.84 -11.10
CA ASP A 34 22.38 35.40 -10.96
C ASP A 34 21.22 35.03 -10.05
N THR A 35 20.17 34.57 -10.72
CA THR A 35 19.19 33.61 -10.27
C THR A 35 19.52 33.07 -8.89
N VAL A 36 18.62 33.24 -7.92
CA VAL A 36 18.70 32.52 -6.66
C VAL A 36 18.78 31.03 -6.99
N LYS A 37 20.00 30.50 -7.05
CA LYS A 37 20.28 29.10 -7.30
C LYS A 37 19.99 28.39 -5.99
N TYR A 38 18.70 28.17 -5.72
CA TYR A 38 18.30 27.03 -4.92
C TYR A 38 18.70 25.79 -5.73
N ASP A 39 20.00 25.47 -5.73
CA ASP A 39 20.52 24.18 -6.15
C ASP A 39 20.06 23.19 -5.08
N VAL A 40 18.76 22.90 -5.05
CA VAL A 40 18.32 21.60 -4.59
C VAL A 40 18.98 20.67 -5.58
N LYS A 41 20.10 20.08 -5.18
CA LYS A 41 20.62 18.89 -5.83
C LYS A 41 19.51 17.87 -5.74
N SER A 42 18.64 17.87 -6.74
CA SER A 42 17.90 16.69 -7.14
C SER A 42 18.96 15.74 -7.66
N ASP A 43 19.71 15.14 -6.74
CA ASP A 43 20.46 13.94 -7.03
C ASP A 43 19.42 12.97 -7.58
N ALA A 44 19.33 12.90 -8.91
CA ALA A 44 18.67 11.85 -9.65
C ALA A 44 19.48 10.54 -9.51
N ILE A 45 20.06 10.31 -8.33
CA ILE A 45 20.43 9.00 -7.88
C ILE A 45 19.10 8.33 -7.59
N SER A 46 18.46 7.85 -8.66
CA SER A 46 17.45 6.80 -8.56
C SER A 46 17.99 5.81 -7.54
N THR A 47 17.30 5.67 -6.40
CA THR A 47 17.67 4.71 -5.38
C THR A 47 17.94 3.39 -6.07
N GLU A 48 19.18 2.89 -5.97
CA GLU A 48 19.58 1.64 -6.62
C GLU A 48 18.57 0.59 -6.21
N VAL A 49 17.84 0.05 -7.20
CA VAL A 49 16.82 -0.96 -6.96
C VAL A 49 17.54 -2.11 -6.28
N ASN A 50 17.18 -2.40 -5.03
CA ASN A 50 17.74 -3.50 -4.27
C ASN A 50 17.30 -4.82 -4.92
N THR A 51 17.99 -5.22 -5.98
CA THR A 51 17.68 -6.36 -6.84
C THR A 51 17.72 -7.68 -6.08
N ILE A 52 18.58 -7.76 -5.06
CA ILE A 52 18.70 -8.93 -4.19
C ILE A 52 17.43 -9.09 -3.33
N GLY A 53 16.98 -8.01 -2.69
CA GLY A 53 15.73 -8.03 -1.91
C GLY A 53 14.49 -8.29 -2.77
N LEU A 54 14.49 -7.80 -4.01
CA LEU A 54 13.40 -8.04 -4.96
C LEU A 54 13.29 -9.53 -5.34
N HIS A 55 14.40 -10.21 -5.60
CA HIS A 55 14.39 -11.63 -5.98
C HIS A 55 13.93 -12.53 -4.83
N ASP A 56 14.37 -12.25 -3.60
CA ASP A 56 13.93 -12.99 -2.41
C ASP A 56 12.42 -12.83 -2.18
N LEU A 57 11.91 -11.60 -2.30
CA LEU A 57 10.47 -11.32 -2.20
C LEU A 57 9.67 -12.03 -3.30
N GLN A 58 10.15 -12.05 -4.54
CA GLN A 58 9.50 -12.76 -5.64
C GLN A 58 9.45 -14.28 -5.40
N HIS A 59 10.54 -14.87 -4.93
CA HIS A 59 10.58 -16.29 -4.57
C HIS A 59 9.63 -16.60 -3.40
N ARG A 60 9.59 -15.73 -2.39
CA ARG A 60 8.67 -15.85 -1.25
C ARG A 60 7.20 -15.78 -1.69
N ILE A 61 6.87 -14.88 -2.61
CA ILE A 61 5.52 -14.77 -3.18
C ILE A 61 5.13 -16.05 -3.89
N ALA A 62 5.99 -16.59 -4.76
CA ALA A 62 5.71 -17.82 -5.49
C ALA A 62 5.46 -19.03 -4.57
N LEU A 63 6.24 -19.15 -3.48
CA LEU A 63 6.02 -20.19 -2.47
C LEU A 63 4.67 -20.03 -1.75
N LEU A 64 4.32 -18.81 -1.36
CA LEU A 64 3.06 -18.52 -0.68
C LEU A 64 1.84 -18.73 -1.59
N GLU A 65 1.96 -18.41 -2.89
CA GLU A 65 0.92 -18.67 -3.88
C GLU A 65 0.69 -20.18 -4.05
N ALA A 66 1.76 -20.97 -4.20
CA ALA A 66 1.66 -22.42 -4.29
C ALA A 66 1.05 -23.06 -3.03
N GLU A 67 1.42 -22.57 -1.83
CA GLU A 67 0.83 -23.04 -0.58
C GLU A 67 -0.66 -22.71 -0.48
N ASN A 68 -1.05 -21.48 -0.84
CA ASN A 68 -2.45 -21.06 -0.83
C ASN A 68 -3.31 -21.89 -1.80
N ASP A 69 -2.80 -22.16 -3.01
CA ASP A 69 -3.49 -23.02 -3.98
C ASP A 69 -3.64 -24.45 -3.44
N GLY A 70 -2.60 -24.98 -2.80
CA GLY A 70 -2.65 -26.29 -2.13
C GLY A 70 -3.68 -26.35 -1.00
N LEU A 71 -3.68 -25.35 -0.10
CA LEU A 71 -4.63 -25.24 0.99
C LEU A 71 -6.07 -25.11 0.49
N LYS A 72 -6.30 -24.30 -0.55
CA LYS A 72 -7.62 -24.15 -1.19
C LYS A 72 -8.11 -25.47 -1.78
N GLY A 73 -7.23 -26.24 -2.41
CA GLY A 73 -7.54 -27.59 -2.90
C GLY A 73 -7.94 -28.55 -1.77
N ALA A 74 -7.19 -28.56 -0.66
CA ALA A 74 -7.48 -29.41 0.49
C ALA A 74 -8.81 -29.05 1.17
N VAL A 75 -9.14 -27.76 1.28
CA VAL A 75 -10.44 -27.30 1.79
C VAL A 75 -11.56 -27.79 0.89
N LYS A 76 -11.43 -27.62 -0.43
CA LYS A 76 -12.44 -28.10 -1.39
C LYS A 76 -12.67 -29.61 -1.28
N ALA A 77 -11.60 -30.41 -1.23
CA ALA A 77 -11.71 -31.87 -1.12
C ALA A 77 -12.42 -32.29 0.18
N ARG A 78 -12.17 -31.57 1.27
CA ARG A 78 -12.90 -31.78 2.52
C ARG A 78 -14.37 -31.39 2.42
N ASP A 79 -14.69 -30.26 1.80
CA ASP A 79 -16.07 -29.81 1.63
C ASP A 79 -16.87 -30.83 0.80
N GLU A 80 -16.29 -31.34 -0.28
CA GLU A 80 -16.85 -32.44 -1.07
C GLU A 80 -17.08 -33.71 -0.23
N HIS A 81 -16.13 -34.06 0.65
CA HIS A 81 -16.28 -35.20 1.56
C HIS A 81 -17.39 -34.97 2.60
N ILE A 82 -17.50 -33.76 3.15
CA ILE A 82 -18.58 -33.39 4.08
C ILE A 82 -19.94 -33.49 3.38
N ASP A 83 -20.05 -33.03 2.14
CA ASP A 83 -21.30 -33.12 1.39
C ASP A 83 -21.68 -34.57 1.05
N SER A 84 -20.71 -35.41 0.70
CA SER A 84 -20.91 -36.85 0.54
C SER A 84 -21.43 -37.50 1.83
N LEU A 85 -20.83 -37.18 2.98
CA LEU A 85 -21.30 -37.66 4.28
C LEU A 85 -22.72 -37.19 4.60
N ARG A 86 -23.04 -35.92 4.35
CA ARG A 86 -24.40 -35.37 4.53
C ARG A 86 -25.42 -36.12 3.68
N GLN A 87 -25.10 -36.42 2.42
CA GLN A 87 -25.97 -37.20 1.54
C GLN A 87 -26.18 -38.62 2.07
N ALA A 88 -25.10 -39.29 2.52
CA ALA A 88 -25.20 -40.62 3.11
C ALA A 88 -26.06 -40.64 4.38
N MET A 89 -25.95 -39.60 5.22
CA MET A 89 -26.78 -39.44 6.41
C MET A 89 -28.27 -39.27 6.05
N GLN A 90 -28.60 -38.40 5.09
CA GLN A 90 -30.00 -38.21 4.65
C GLN A 90 -30.62 -39.51 4.12
N LEU A 91 -29.88 -40.32 3.36
CA LEU A 91 -30.36 -41.61 2.87
C LEU A 91 -30.72 -42.57 4.01
N LEU A 92 -29.96 -42.56 5.10
CA LEU A 92 -30.25 -43.38 6.29
C LEU A 92 -31.52 -42.89 7.01
N GLU A 93 -31.74 -41.59 7.08
CA GLU A 93 -32.96 -41.00 7.66
C GLU A 93 -34.21 -41.40 6.85
N HIS A 94 -34.14 -41.38 5.52
CA HIS A 94 -35.26 -41.78 4.65
C HIS A 94 -35.53 -43.29 4.63
N LYS A 95 -34.54 -44.15 4.92
CA LYS A 95 -34.74 -45.60 5.08
C LYS A 95 -35.48 -45.96 6.37
N HIS A 96 -35.65 -45.03 7.30
CA HIS A 96 -36.40 -45.24 8.54
C HIS A 96 -37.91 -45.07 8.31
N ASP A 97 -38.52 -46.01 7.59
CA ASP A 97 -39.98 -46.07 7.50
C ASP A 97 -40.56 -46.41 8.88
N PRO A 98 -41.59 -45.69 9.38
CA PRO A 98 -42.27 -45.97 10.65
C PRO A 98 -43.03 -47.32 10.66
N SER A 99 -43.03 -48.05 9.53
CA SER A 99 -43.72 -49.33 9.33
C SER A 99 -42.80 -50.56 9.38
N SER A 100 -41.48 -50.41 9.50
CA SER A 100 -40.60 -51.58 9.58
C SER A 100 -40.44 -52.10 11.02
N PRO A 101 -40.52 -53.42 11.27
CA PRO A 101 -40.26 -53.98 12.59
C PRO A 101 -38.90 -53.50 13.08
N ALA A 102 -38.84 -53.00 14.32
CA ALA A 102 -37.65 -52.44 14.95
C ALA A 102 -36.41 -53.31 14.64
N HIS A 103 -35.62 -52.89 13.64
CA HIS A 103 -34.46 -53.65 13.20
C HIS A 103 -33.49 -53.68 14.37
N SER A 104 -33.19 -54.88 14.86
CA SER A 104 -32.35 -55.06 16.04
C SER A 104 -31.03 -54.31 15.83
N PRO A 105 -30.60 -53.45 16.78
CA PRO A 105 -29.40 -52.66 16.60
C PRO A 105 -28.18 -53.55 16.33
N TRP A 106 -27.38 -53.19 15.32
CA TRP A 106 -26.24 -54.00 14.83
C TRP A 106 -25.21 -54.35 15.92
N TRP A 107 -25.08 -53.52 16.95
CA TRP A 107 -24.21 -53.77 18.11
C TRP A 107 -24.69 -54.91 19.01
N LYS A 108 -25.96 -55.34 18.92
CA LYS A 108 -26.47 -56.53 19.64
C LYS A 108 -25.91 -57.84 19.07
N PHE A 109 -25.47 -57.86 17.80
CA PHE A 109 -24.80 -59.02 17.21
C PHE A 109 -23.51 -59.37 17.98
N TRP A 110 -22.78 -58.36 18.44
CA TRP A 110 -21.51 -58.49 19.15
C TRP A 110 -21.67 -58.91 20.62
N LYS A 111 -22.91 -58.93 21.14
CA LYS A 111 -23.21 -59.32 22.52
C LYS A 111 -23.45 -60.82 22.69
N LYS A 112 -23.46 -61.59 21.60
CA LYS A 112 -23.72 -63.03 21.60
C LYS A 112 -22.41 -63.79 21.36
N SER A 113 -21.54 -63.84 22.36
CA SER A 113 -20.38 -64.72 22.43
C SER A 113 -20.23 -65.31 23.81
#